data_AF-A3CXC9-F1
#
_entry.id   AF-A3CXC9-F1
#
_cell.length_a   1.000
_cell.length_b   1.000
_cell.length_c   1.000
_cell.angle_alpha   90.00
_cell.angle_beta   90.00
_cell.angle_gamma   90.00
#
_symmetry.space_group_name_H-M   'P 1'
#
loop_
_entity.id
_entity.type
_entity.pdbx_description
1 polymer ?
#
loop_
_entity_poly.entity_id
_entity_poly.type
_entity_poly.pdbx_seq_one_letter_code
_entity_poly.pdbx_strand_id
1 'polypeptide(L)'
;MGPTVKLDLTTILEATGELQHFLDLGAARLRAEGPLPEEASEELIFSMADELEEHLRAMRDRQGSASIGDLRVWTRTWIDGRQEALAQKQLQGGERG
;
A
#
# COMPACT_ATOMS: atom_id res chain seq x y z
N MET A 1 20.03 -12.75 14.59
CA MET A 1 19.16 -12.07 13.61
C MET A 1 17.74 -12.50 13.95
N GLY A 2 16.94 -11.63 14.57
CA GLY A 2 15.67 -12.00 15.20
C GLY A 2 14.63 -12.46 14.17
N PRO A 3 13.71 -13.37 14.52
CA PRO A 3 12.59 -13.70 13.66
C PRO A 3 11.75 -12.44 13.52
N THR A 4 11.90 -11.75 12.40
CA THR A 4 10.88 -10.83 11.94
C THR A 4 9.64 -11.67 11.77
N VAL A 5 8.74 -11.63 12.76
CA VAL A 5 7.35 -12.04 12.59
C VAL A 5 6.88 -11.29 11.36
N LYS A 6 6.90 -11.95 10.21
CA LYS A 6 6.29 -11.46 8.98
C LYS A 6 4.86 -11.17 9.40
N LEU A 7 4.50 -9.89 9.41
CA LEU A 7 3.10 -9.55 9.47
C LEU A 7 2.55 -10.14 8.18
N ASP A 8 1.76 -11.22 8.26
CA ASP A 8 1.12 -11.78 7.07
C ASP A 8 0.17 -10.71 6.53
N LEU A 9 0.71 -9.83 5.68
CA LEU A 9 0.04 -8.63 5.20
C LEU A 9 -1.27 -9.01 4.51
N THR A 10 -1.24 -10.10 3.74
CA THR A 10 -2.43 -10.71 3.13
C THR A 10 -3.49 -11.03 4.19
N THR A 11 -3.13 -11.73 5.26
CA THR A 11 -4.05 -12.06 6.36
C THR A 11 -4.60 -10.80 7.03
N ILE A 12 -3.78 -9.76 7.21
CA ILE A 12 -4.21 -8.48 7.80
C ILE A 12 -5.18 -7.77 6.87
N LEU A 13 -4.86 -7.69 5.58
CA LEU A 13 -5.69 -7.05 4.56
C LEU A 13 -7.03 -7.79 4.40
N GLU A 14 -7.04 -9.11 4.48
CA GLU A 14 -8.26 -9.92 4.49
C GLU A 14 -9.08 -9.70 5.76
N ALA A 15 -8.44 -9.75 6.94
CA ALA A 15 -9.11 -9.56 8.22
C ALA A 15 -9.66 -8.13 8.40
N THR A 16 -8.98 -7.14 7.86
CA THR A 16 -9.42 -5.74 7.86
C THR A 16 -10.42 -5.45 6.75
N GLY A 17 -10.49 -6.28 5.70
CA GLY A 17 -11.31 -6.05 4.51
C GLY A 17 -10.71 -5.03 3.52
N GLU A 18 -9.44 -4.63 3.72
CA GLU A 18 -8.76 -3.64 2.88
C GLU A 18 -8.01 -4.26 1.69
N LEU A 19 -8.00 -5.59 1.55
CA LEU A 19 -7.33 -6.29 0.43
C LEU A 19 -7.77 -5.73 -0.94
N GLN A 20 -9.07 -5.55 -1.13
CA GLN A 20 -9.61 -5.03 -2.39
C GLN A 20 -9.15 -3.58 -2.65
N HIS A 21 -9.07 -2.74 -1.60
CA HIS A 21 -8.61 -1.36 -1.70
C HIS A 21 -7.12 -1.28 -2.06
N PHE A 22 -6.30 -2.17 -1.50
CA PHE A 22 -4.89 -2.27 -1.86
C PHE A 22 -4.69 -2.69 -3.32
N LEU A 23 -5.44 -3.70 -3.79
CA LEU A 23 -5.38 -4.14 -5.18
C LEU A 23 -5.85 -3.05 -6.16
N ASP A 24 -6.89 -2.30 -5.79
CA ASP A 24 -7.38 -1.17 -6.60
C ASP A 24 -6.34 -0.05 -6.71
N LEU A 25 -5.67 0.29 -5.60
CA LEU A 25 -4.57 1.25 -5.60
C LEU A 25 -3.40 0.78 -6.48
N GLY A 26 -3.04 -0.50 -6.39
CA GLY A 26 -2.01 -1.11 -7.24
C GLY A 26 -2.37 -1.01 -8.72
N ALA A 27 -3.60 -1.35 -9.08
CA ALA A 27 -4.11 -1.22 -10.44
C ALA A 27 -4.13 0.24 -10.92
N ALA A 28 -4.53 1.18 -10.08
CA ALA A 28 -4.49 2.61 -10.39
C ALA A 28 -3.05 3.09 -10.64
N ARG A 29 -2.09 2.63 -9.82
CA ARG A 29 -0.67 2.95 -9.99
C ARG A 29 -0.09 2.37 -11.28
N LEU A 30 -0.42 1.12 -11.62
CA LEU A 30 -0.05 0.51 -12.90
C LEU A 30 -0.60 1.31 -14.08
N ARG A 31 -1.86 1.74 -14.03
CA ARG A 31 -2.45 2.61 -15.07
C ARG A 31 -1.73 3.95 -15.19
N ALA A 32 -1.28 4.52 -14.07
CA ALA A 32 -0.57 5.79 -14.05
C ALA A 32 0.88 5.69 -14.57
N GLU A 33 1.57 4.56 -14.34
CA GLU A 33 2.90 4.29 -14.91
C GLU A 33 2.84 3.90 -16.39
N GLY A 34 1.68 3.43 -16.86
CA GLY A 34 1.44 3.06 -18.26
C GLY A 34 1.76 1.58 -18.53
N PRO A 35 1.98 1.20 -19.80
CA PRO A 35 2.28 -0.19 -20.14
C PRO A 35 3.67 -0.58 -19.61
N LEU A 36 3.68 -1.16 -18.42
CA LEU A 36 4.85 -1.78 -17.81
C LEU A 36 4.95 -3.25 -18.26
N PRO A 37 6.17 -3.81 -18.38
CA PRO A 37 6.33 -5.26 -18.49
C PRO A 37 5.79 -5.96 -17.23
N GLU A 38 5.43 -7.24 -17.37
CA GLU A 38 4.83 -8.04 -16.29
C GLU A 38 5.72 -8.04 -15.03
N GLU A 39 7.02 -8.29 -15.19
CA GLU A 39 8.01 -8.26 -14.10
C GLU A 39 8.01 -6.92 -13.34
N ALA A 40 8.00 -5.79 -14.06
CA ALA A 40 7.98 -4.47 -13.43
C ALA A 40 6.63 -4.17 -12.75
N SER A 41 5.54 -4.73 -13.29
CA SER A 41 4.22 -4.61 -12.68
C SER A 41 4.16 -5.38 -11.36
N GLU A 42 4.69 -6.61 -11.35
CA GLU A 42 4.80 -7.43 -10.14
C GLU A 42 5.71 -6.78 -9.11
N GLU A 43 6.92 -6.35 -9.49
CA GLU A 43 7.86 -5.65 -8.61
C GLU A 43 7.22 -4.41 -7.98
N LEU A 44 6.41 -3.66 -8.73
CA LEU A 44 5.71 -2.49 -8.21
C LEU A 44 4.66 -2.87 -7.16
N ILE A 45 3.88 -3.94 -7.37
CA ILE A 45 2.91 -4.43 -6.39
C ILE A 45 3.62 -4.98 -5.14
N PHE A 46 4.72 -5.73 -5.32
CA PHE A 46 5.53 -6.23 -4.20
C PHE A 46 6.17 -5.10 -3.40
N SER A 47 6.72 -4.08 -4.06
CA SER A 47 7.28 -2.91 -3.40
C SER A 47 6.21 -2.15 -2.62
N MET A 48 5.01 -1.99 -3.17
CA MET A 48 3.89 -1.38 -2.44
C MET A 48 3.47 -2.20 -1.21
N ALA A 49 3.50 -3.53 -1.31
CA ALA A 49 3.21 -4.41 -0.19
C ALA A 49 4.27 -4.27 0.91
N ASP A 50 5.56 -4.22 0.54
CA ASP A 50 6.67 -3.99 1.46
C ASP A 50 6.53 -2.63 2.17
N GLU A 51 6.25 -1.55 1.42
CA GLU A 51 6.01 -0.21 1.98
C GLU A 51 4.83 -0.18 2.96
N LEU A 52 3.76 -0.93 2.70
CA LEU A 52 2.62 -1.05 3.60
C LEU A 52 2.96 -1.87 4.85
N GLU A 53 3.70 -2.98 4.72
CA GLU A 53 4.17 -3.76 5.86
C GLU A 53 5.07 -2.92 6.77
N GLU A 54 6.02 -2.18 6.20
CA GLU A 54 6.88 -1.26 6.94
C GLU A 54 6.06 -0.17 7.66
N HIS A 55 5.06 0.40 6.99
CA HIS A 55 4.17 1.39 7.61
C HIS A 55 3.42 0.81 8.82
N LEU A 56 2.81 -0.36 8.67
CA LEU A 56 2.09 -1.02 9.75
C LEU A 56 3.03 -1.41 10.90
N ARG A 57 4.24 -1.88 10.58
CA ARG A 57 5.27 -2.19 11.57
C ARG A 57 5.70 -0.95 12.34
N ALA A 58 5.94 0.17 11.65
CA ALA A 58 6.32 1.44 12.29
C ALA A 58 5.21 1.98 13.20
N MET A 59 3.94 1.87 12.77
CA MET A 59 2.79 2.28 13.59
C MET A 59 2.61 1.37 14.81
N ARG A 60 2.79 0.06 14.63
CA ARG A 60 2.78 -0.91 15.73
C ARG A 60 3.91 -0.66 16.73
N ASP A 61 5.12 -0.36 16.27
CA ASP A 61 6.26 -0.04 17.13
C ASP A 61 5.99 1.22 17.96
N ARG A 62 5.40 2.25 17.34
CA ARG A 62 5.00 3.50 18.02
C ARG A 62 3.88 3.32 19.05
N GLN A 63 2.87 2.51 18.74
CA GLN A 63 1.70 2.32 19.61
C GLN A 63 1.89 1.17 20.62
N GLY A 64 2.90 0.31 20.42
CA GLY A 64 3.22 -0.86 21.24
C GLY A 64 2.30 -2.06 21.00
N SER A 65 1.02 -1.82 20.67
CA SER A 65 0.05 -2.84 20.28
C SER A 65 -0.84 -2.30 19.16
N ALA A 66 -1.39 -3.18 18.34
CA ALA A 66 -2.30 -2.82 17.26
C ALA A 66 -3.49 -3.78 17.28
N SER A 67 -4.71 -3.25 17.36
CA SER A 67 -5.93 -4.04 17.16
C SER A 67 -6.24 -4.15 15.66
N ILE A 68 -7.15 -5.05 15.28
CA ILE A 68 -7.65 -5.13 13.89
C ILE A 68 -8.24 -3.78 13.43
N GLY A 69 -8.90 -3.05 14.34
CA GLY A 69 -9.41 -1.70 14.07
C GLY A 69 -8.30 -0.69 13.78
N ASP A 70 -7.22 -0.70 14.56
CA ASP A 70 -6.06 0.17 14.34
C ASP A 70 -5.38 -0.15 13.01
N LEU A 71 -5.18 -1.43 12.71
CA LEU A 71 -4.62 -1.89 11.44
C LEU A 71 -5.47 -1.43 10.26
N ARG A 72 -6.81 -1.54 10.33
CA ARG A 72 -7.71 -1.03 9.29
C ARG A 72 -7.53 0.48 9.11
N VAL A 73 -7.51 1.26 10.19
CA VAL A 73 -7.37 2.72 10.11
C VAL A 73 -6.02 3.11 9.50
N TRP A 74 -4.94 2.45 9.90
CA TRP A 74 -3.60 2.73 9.37
C TRP A 74 -3.46 2.34 7.91
N THR A 75 -3.93 1.15 7.54
CA THR A 75 -3.98 0.72 6.14
C THR A 75 -4.80 1.70 5.31
N ARG A 76 -5.99 2.09 5.79
CA ARG A 76 -6.85 3.02 5.06
C ARG A 76 -6.19 4.38 4.87
N THR A 77 -5.61 4.94 5.95
CA THR A 77 -4.89 6.23 5.91
C THR A 77 -3.73 6.18 4.91
N TRP A 78 -2.99 5.06 4.88
CA TRP A 78 -1.91 4.86 3.93
C TRP A 78 -2.43 4.77 2.49
N ILE A 79 -3.51 4.03 2.24
CA ILE A 79 -4.14 3.88 0.91
C ILE A 79 -4.64 5.25 0.40
N ASP A 80 -5.42 5.97 1.22
CA ASP A 80 -5.94 7.29 0.86
C ASP A 80 -4.80 8.26 0.50
N GLY A 81 -3.74 8.32 1.32
CA GLY A 81 -2.57 9.16 1.04
C GLY A 81 -1.84 8.80 -0.26
N ARG A 82 -1.75 7.50 -0.60
CA ARG A 82 -1.16 7.06 -1.88
C ARG A 82 -2.07 7.34 -3.07
N GLN A 83 -3.37 7.22 -2.90
CA GLN A 83 -4.34 7.54 -3.94
C GLN A 83 -4.33 9.04 -4.26
N GLU A 84 -4.28 9.90 -3.23
CA GLU A 84 -4.14 11.35 -3.38
C GLU A 84 -2.81 11.72 -4.05
N ALA A 85 -1.70 11.12 -3.62
CA ALA A 85 -0.40 11.33 -4.25
C ALA A 85 -0.39 10.91 -5.73
N LEU A 86 -1.07 9.81 -6.06
CA LEU A 86 -1.24 9.35 -7.44
C LEU A 86 -2.08 10.32 -8.26
N ALA A 87 -3.20 10.81 -7.72
CA ALA A 87 -4.04 11.82 -8.36
C ALA A 87 -3.28 13.12 -8.63
N GLN A 88 -2.47 13.58 -7.66
CA GLN A 88 -1.61 14.75 -7.82
C GLN A 88 -0.52 14.54 -8.89
N LYS A 89 0.05 13.34 -8.99
CA LYS A 89 1.02 12.98 -10.04
C LYS A 89 0.38 13.01 -11.43
N GLN A 90 -0.86 12.53 -11.54
CA GLN A 90 -1.62 12.57 -12.80
C GLN A 90 -2.01 13.99 -13.21
N LEU A 91 -2.38 14.85 -12.25
CA LEU A 91 -2.71 16.26 -12.51
C LEU A 91 -1.48 17.05 -13.01
N GLN A 92 -0.31 16.85 -12.40
CA GLN A 92 0.94 17.51 -12.83
C GLN A 92 1.48 16.95 -14.16
N GLY A 93 1.16 15.70 -14.51
CA GLY A 93 1.48 15.11 -15.81
C GLY A 93 0.68 15.67 -16.99
N GLY A 94 -0.37 16.46 -16.72
CA GLY A 94 -1.26 17.05 -17.73
C GLY A 94 -0.84 18.42 -18.26
N GLU A 95 0.18 19.07 -17.70
CA GLU A 95 0.63 20.42 -18.11
C GLU A 95 1.73 20.42 -19.19
N ARG A 96 1.69 19.46 -20.11
CA ARG A 96 2.46 19.52 -21.37
C ARG A 96 1.53 19.39 -22.56
N GLY A 97 0.77 20.45 -22.82
CA GLY A 97 0.04 20.72 -24.06
C GLY A 97 0.46 22.07 -24.60
#